data_AF-A0A928P9C0-F1
#
_entry.id   AF-A0A928P9C0-F1
#
_cell.length_a   1.000
_cell.length_b   1.000
_cell.length_c   1.000
_cell.angle_alpha   90.00
_cell.angle_beta   90.00
_cell.angle_gamma   90.00
#
_symmetry.space_group_name_H-M   'P 1'
#
loop_
_entity.id
_entity.type
_entity.pdbx_description
1 polymer ?
#
loop_
_entity_poly.entity_id
_entity_poly.type
_entity_poly.pdbx_seq_one_letter_code
_entity_poly.pdbx_strand_id
1 'polypeptide(L)'
;MEARQMIEVSTRKAEGFQVMTEYGEWKVGLLGYSERFSRLAELERHLLTDEVFVLLSGKATLYTDKEAMEMARGCVYTVPVGVWHHIVVSNDANVLVVENRNTSRENTEKKYIDEKENK
;
A
#
# COMPACT_ATOMS: atom_id res chain seq x y z
N MET A 1 39.51 13.45 2.25
CA MET A 1 38.59 12.38 2.69
C MET A 1 37.21 12.79 2.23
N GLU A 2 36.56 12.03 1.36
CA GLU A 2 35.17 12.34 1.01
C GLU A 2 34.28 12.12 2.22
N ALA A 3 33.38 13.06 2.48
CA ALA A 3 32.45 12.95 3.60
C ALA A 3 31.53 11.74 3.35
N ARG A 4 31.45 10.82 4.32
CA ARG A 4 30.47 9.72 4.26
C ARG A 4 29.06 10.32 4.25
N GLN A 5 28.28 9.97 3.24
CA GLN A 5 26.86 10.29 3.21
C GLN A 5 26.14 9.50 4.31
N MET A 6 25.57 10.21 5.28
CA MET A 6 24.88 9.64 6.45
C MET A 6 23.37 9.46 6.22
N ILE A 7 22.85 9.94 5.09
CA ILE A 7 21.42 9.92 4.76
C ILE A 7 21.20 8.93 3.62
N GLU A 8 20.41 7.91 3.89
CA GLU A 8 19.94 6.97 2.89
C GLU A 8 18.77 7.57 2.12
N VAL A 9 18.83 7.50 0.79
CA VAL A 9 17.78 8.02 -0.10
C VAL A 9 17.28 6.89 -0.98
N SER A 10 15.98 6.63 -0.93
CA SER A 10 15.29 5.69 -1.83
C SER A 10 14.45 6.45 -2.83
N THR A 11 14.82 6.41 -4.11
CA THR A 11 14.11 7.13 -5.20
C THR A 11 13.43 6.20 -6.20
N ARG A 12 13.47 4.88 -5.97
CA ARG A 12 12.98 3.90 -6.95
C ARG A 12 11.46 3.95 -7.06
N LYS A 13 10.96 3.88 -8.30
CA LYS A 13 9.57 3.52 -8.55
C LYS A 13 9.42 2.03 -8.28
N ALA A 14 8.53 1.65 -7.38
CA ALA A 14 8.29 0.25 -7.05
C ALA A 14 7.44 -0.43 -8.13
N GLU A 15 7.70 -1.72 -8.36
CA GLU A 15 6.76 -2.62 -9.04
C GLU A 15 6.06 -3.44 -7.95
N GLY A 16 4.75 -3.26 -7.85
CA GLY A 16 4.00 -3.72 -6.68
C GLY A 16 4.48 -3.06 -5.38
N PHE A 17 4.27 -3.73 -4.24
CA PHE A 17 4.72 -3.26 -2.93
C PHE A 17 6.13 -3.74 -2.62
N GLN A 18 7.00 -2.81 -2.23
CA GLN A 18 8.37 -3.09 -1.84
C GLN A 18 8.73 -2.31 -0.57
N VAL A 19 9.37 -2.97 0.38
CA VAL A 19 9.92 -2.31 1.58
C VAL A 19 11.16 -1.50 1.19
N MET A 20 11.19 -0.22 1.57
CA MET A 20 12.35 0.67 1.37
C MET A 20 13.26 0.66 2.58
N THR A 21 12.68 0.73 3.77
CA THR A 21 13.41 0.74 5.04
C THR A 21 12.49 0.27 6.17
N GLU A 22 13.09 -0.23 7.25
CA GLU A 22 12.39 -0.65 8.45
C GLU A 22 13.29 -0.40 9.68
N TYR A 23 12.68 -0.06 10.80
CA TYR A 23 13.40 0.11 12.06
C TYR A 23 12.46 -0.06 13.25
N GLY A 24 12.87 -0.86 14.24
CA GLY A 24 12.02 -1.19 15.37
C GLY A 24 10.70 -1.83 14.90
N GLU A 25 9.58 -1.19 15.23
CA GLU A 25 8.24 -1.73 14.99
C GLU A 25 7.62 -1.32 13.65
N TRP A 26 8.25 -0.45 12.86
CA TRP A 26 7.65 0.06 11.62
C TRP A 26 8.49 -0.26 10.38
N LYS A 27 7.82 -0.30 9.22
CA LYS A 27 8.44 -0.31 7.90
C LYS A 27 7.77 0.70 6.99
N VAL A 28 8.56 1.27 6.09
CA VAL A 28 8.08 2.16 5.02
C VAL A 28 8.36 1.48 3.70
N GLY A 29 7.31 1.33 2.89
CA GLY A 29 7.39 0.81 1.55
C GLY A 29 6.92 1.80 0.49
N LEU A 30 7.24 1.48 -0.76
CA LEU A 30 6.62 2.10 -1.92
C LEU A 30 5.79 1.04 -2.63
N LEU A 31 4.59 1.44 -3.03
CA LEU A 31 3.66 0.67 -3.82
C LEU A 31 3.49 1.36 -5.17
N GLY A 32 3.88 0.66 -6.22
CA GLY A 32 3.58 1.05 -7.60
C GLY A 32 2.75 0.01 -8.32
N TYR A 33 2.55 0.23 -9.61
CA TYR A 33 1.76 -0.65 -10.44
C TYR A 33 2.30 -2.09 -10.44
N SER A 34 1.37 -3.04 -10.35
CA SER A 34 1.52 -4.43 -10.78
C SER A 34 0.13 -4.96 -11.12
N GLU A 35 0.03 -6.12 -11.78
CA GLU A 35 -1.28 -6.72 -12.10
C GLU A 35 -2.15 -6.98 -10.88
N ARG A 36 -1.55 -7.14 -9.69
CA ARG A 36 -2.29 -7.25 -8.42
C ARG A 36 -3.08 -5.97 -8.07
N PHE A 37 -2.52 -4.81 -8.41
CA PHE A 37 -3.06 -3.49 -8.07
C PHE A 37 -3.65 -2.77 -9.30
N SER A 38 -3.82 -3.47 -10.43
CA SER A 38 -4.42 -2.90 -11.65
C SER A 38 -5.94 -2.86 -11.61
N ARG A 39 -6.55 -3.72 -10.78
CA ARG A 39 -8.00 -3.82 -10.57
C ARG A 39 -8.34 -4.35 -9.18
N LEU A 40 -9.59 -4.15 -8.78
CA LEU A 40 -10.14 -4.74 -7.58
C LEU A 40 -10.54 -6.19 -7.85
N ALA A 41 -9.69 -7.13 -7.44
CA ALA A 41 -9.93 -8.59 -7.59
C ALA A 41 -9.78 -9.35 -6.26
N GLU A 42 -9.07 -8.78 -5.30
CA GLU A 42 -8.97 -9.26 -3.94
C GLU A 42 -9.14 -8.09 -2.97
N LEU A 43 -9.50 -8.40 -1.73
CA LEU A 43 -9.39 -7.51 -0.59
C LEU A 43 -8.54 -8.22 0.45
N GLU A 44 -7.75 -7.45 1.19
CA GLU A 44 -6.98 -7.93 2.33
C GLU A 44 -7.30 -7.17 3.60
N ARG A 45 -6.98 -7.75 4.76
CA ARG A 45 -7.00 -7.05 6.04
C ARG A 45 -5.82 -7.50 6.88
N HIS A 46 -5.18 -6.54 7.52
CA HIS A 46 -4.10 -6.79 8.45
C HIS A 46 -4.65 -6.87 9.87
N LEU A 47 -4.27 -7.90 10.62
CA LEU A 47 -4.84 -8.17 11.94
C LEU A 47 -4.07 -7.51 13.09
N LEU A 48 -2.88 -6.96 12.81
CA LEU A 48 -1.95 -6.44 13.83
C LEU A 48 -1.41 -5.04 13.52
N THR A 49 -1.94 -4.35 12.51
CA THR A 49 -1.49 -3.00 12.14
C THR A 49 -2.60 -2.21 11.49
N ASP A 50 -2.57 -0.90 11.69
CA ASP A 50 -3.14 0.02 10.72
C ASP A 50 -2.21 0.09 9.51
N GLU A 51 -2.74 0.42 8.34
CA GLU A 51 -1.94 0.68 7.15
C GLU A 51 -2.18 2.10 6.64
N VAL A 52 -1.10 2.84 6.44
CA VAL A 52 -1.15 4.25 6.04
C VAL A 52 -0.66 4.39 4.61
N PHE A 53 -1.40 5.15 3.81
CA PHE A 53 -1.12 5.40 2.39
C PHE A 53 -0.97 6.90 2.11
N VAL A 54 0.05 7.26 1.33
CA VAL A 54 0.28 8.64 0.83
C VAL A 54 0.60 8.60 -0.66
N LEU A 55 -0.23 9.25 -1.48
CA LEU A 55 -0.01 9.33 -2.93
C LEU A 55 1.12 10.32 -3.25
N LEU A 56 2.20 9.84 -3.87
CA LEU A 56 3.34 10.68 -4.31
C LEU A 56 3.20 11.10 -5.78
N SER A 57 2.78 10.18 -6.66
CA SER A 57 2.57 10.44 -8.09
C SER A 57 1.49 9.53 -8.67
N GLY A 58 1.00 9.86 -9.86
CA GLY A 58 -0.05 9.10 -10.57
C GLY A 58 -1.43 9.25 -9.93
N LYS A 59 -2.23 8.18 -9.99
CA LYS A 59 -3.57 8.07 -9.42
C LYS A 59 -3.69 6.78 -8.60
N ALA A 60 -4.45 6.85 -7.52
CA ALA A 60 -4.79 5.69 -6.71
C ALA A 60 -6.19 5.84 -6.13
N THR A 61 -6.88 4.72 -5.98
CA THR A 61 -8.17 4.62 -5.31
C THR A 61 -8.09 3.54 -4.25
N LEU A 62 -8.41 3.90 -3.01
CA LEU A 62 -8.53 2.96 -1.90
C LEU A 62 -9.97 2.44 -1.85
N TYR A 63 -10.11 1.14 -1.74
CA TYR A 63 -11.39 0.45 -1.61
C TYR A 63 -11.48 -0.18 -0.23
N THR A 64 -12.68 -0.16 0.33
CA THR A 64 -13.09 -1.02 1.44
C THR A 64 -14.38 -1.74 1.05
N ASP A 65 -14.91 -2.55 1.96
CA ASP A 65 -16.22 -3.20 1.80
C ASP A 65 -17.39 -2.20 1.68
N LYS A 66 -17.17 -0.93 2.06
CA LYS A 66 -18.23 0.08 2.20
C LYS A 66 -18.10 1.24 1.24
N GLU A 67 -16.88 1.54 0.79
CA GLU A 67 -16.62 2.75 0.03
C GLU A 67 -15.38 2.63 -0.87
N ALA A 68 -15.31 3.53 -1.84
CA ALA A 68 -14.14 3.77 -2.67
C ALA A 68 -13.75 5.24 -2.55
N MET A 69 -12.47 5.52 -2.32
CA MET A 69 -11.93 6.86 -2.10
C MET A 69 -10.76 7.11 -3.03
N GLU A 70 -10.94 8.07 -3.94
CA GLU A 70 -9.83 8.56 -4.77
C GLU A 70 -8.84 9.32 -3.90
N MET A 71 -7.55 8.98 -4.02
CA MET A 71 -6.50 9.62 -3.23
C MET A 71 -6.02 10.91 -3.89
N ALA A 72 -5.96 11.98 -3.11
CA ALA A 72 -5.25 13.21 -3.42
C ALA A 72 -3.80 13.20 -2.87
N ARG A 73 -2.88 13.85 -3.60
CA ARG A 73 -1.48 14.00 -3.18
C ARG A 73 -1.38 14.92 -1.96
N GLY A 74 -0.45 14.60 -1.05
CA GLY A 74 -0.24 15.37 0.18
C GLY A 74 -1.26 15.07 1.29
N CYS A 75 -2.23 14.18 1.04
CA CYS A 75 -3.14 13.67 2.05
C CYS A 75 -2.64 12.33 2.62
N VAL A 76 -2.97 12.08 3.87
CA VAL A 76 -2.68 10.84 4.58
C VAL A 76 -3.98 10.05 4.72
N TYR A 77 -3.99 8.81 4.26
CA TYR A 77 -5.12 7.89 4.36
C TYR A 77 -4.72 6.76 5.28
N THR A 78 -5.55 6.45 6.28
CA THR A 78 -5.29 5.36 7.23
C THR A 78 -6.42 4.35 7.12
N VAL A 79 -6.05 3.09 6.87
CA VAL A 79 -6.96 1.95 6.98
C VAL A 79 -6.74 1.31 8.35
N PRO A 80 -7.74 1.31 9.24
CA PRO A 80 -7.60 0.72 10.57
C PRO A 80 -7.40 -0.81 10.52
N VAL A 81 -6.75 -1.34 11.54
CA VAL A 81 -6.57 -2.77 11.77
C VAL A 81 -7.88 -3.55 11.62
N GLY A 82 -7.83 -4.68 10.91
CA GLY A 82 -8.96 -5.57 10.67
C GLY A 82 -9.96 -5.09 9.60
N VAL A 83 -9.76 -3.91 9.00
CA VAL A 83 -10.61 -3.41 7.91
C VAL A 83 -10.18 -4.05 6.59
N TRP A 84 -11.14 -4.64 5.88
CA TRP A 84 -10.96 -5.12 4.51
C TRP A 84 -10.72 -3.95 3.57
N HIS A 85 -9.65 -4.03 2.80
CA HIS A 85 -9.28 -3.00 1.85
C HIS A 85 -8.48 -3.52 0.68
N HIS A 86 -8.35 -2.71 -0.35
CA HIS A 86 -7.44 -2.91 -1.49
C HIS A 86 -7.14 -1.55 -2.12
N ILE A 87 -6.01 -1.45 -2.81
CA ILE A 87 -5.64 -0.27 -3.56
C ILE A 87 -5.55 -0.59 -5.06
N VAL A 88 -6.18 0.25 -5.88
CA VAL A 88 -6.01 0.23 -7.33
C VAL A 88 -5.19 1.45 -7.72
N VAL A 89 -4.16 1.25 -8.55
CA VAL A 89 -3.21 2.30 -8.92
C VAL A 89 -3.00 2.37 -10.43
N SER A 90 -2.71 3.57 -10.95
CA SER A 90 -2.33 3.76 -12.35
C SER A 90 -0.90 3.30 -12.63
N ASN A 91 -0.56 3.05 -13.90
CA ASN A 91 0.78 2.59 -14.30
C ASN A 91 1.91 3.55 -13.87
N ASP A 92 1.63 4.83 -13.71
CA ASP A 92 2.55 5.89 -13.28
C ASP A 92 2.48 6.20 -11.77
N ALA A 93 1.68 5.45 -11.02
CA ALA A 93 1.50 5.67 -9.60
C ALA A 93 2.73 5.28 -8.78
N ASN A 94 2.91 6.03 -7.69
CA ASN A 94 3.83 5.70 -6.62
C ASN A 94 3.18 6.14 -5.30
N VAL A 95 2.96 5.18 -4.40
CA VAL A 95 2.27 5.39 -3.12
C VAL A 95 3.22 4.99 -2.01
N LEU A 96 3.46 5.89 -1.06
CA LEU A 96 4.17 5.54 0.16
C LEU A 96 3.20 4.82 1.10
N VAL A 97 3.67 3.71 1.65
CA VAL A 97 2.91 2.87 2.57
C VAL A 97 3.68 2.73 3.87
N VAL A 98 3.00 2.88 5.01
CA VAL A 98 3.57 2.67 6.34
C VAL A 98 2.71 1.68 7.09
N GLU A 99 3.35 0.67 7.65
CA GLU A 99 2.71 -0.36 8.47
C GLU A 99 3.72 -0.95 9.45
N ASN A 100 3.24 -1.78 10.38
CA ASN A 100 4.11 -2.49 11.30
C ASN A 100 5.08 -3.41 10.55
N ARG A 101 6.31 -3.50 11.08
CA ARG A 101 7.38 -4.30 10.49
C ARG A 101 6.99 -5.77 10.34
N ASN A 102 6.21 -6.30 11.28
CA ASN A 102 5.80 -7.69 11.30
C ASN A 102 4.57 -8.01 10.42
N THR A 103 4.02 -7.08 9.63
CA THR A 103 2.95 -7.43 8.68
C THR A 103 3.45 -8.45 7.68
N SER A 104 2.76 -9.58 7.62
CA SER A 104 3.12 -10.76 6.84
C SER A 104 1.86 -11.51 6.41
N ARG A 105 2.04 -12.60 5.65
CA ARG A 105 0.92 -13.49 5.28
C ARG A 105 0.28 -14.19 6.47
N GLU A 106 0.99 -14.33 7.60
CA GLU A 106 0.48 -15.04 8.78
C GLU A 106 -0.55 -14.22 9.56
N ASN A 107 -0.48 -12.88 9.46
CA ASN A 107 -1.39 -11.94 10.12
C ASN A 107 -2.19 -11.09 9.11
N THR A 108 -2.27 -11.58 7.86
CA THR A 108 -3.05 -10.97 6.79
C THR A 108 -4.02 -11.98 6.22
N GLU A 109 -5.30 -11.64 6.27
CA GLU A 109 -6.34 -12.44 5.62
C GLU A 109 -6.66 -11.87 4.23
N LYS A 110 -7.08 -12.74 3.32
CA LYS A 110 -7.48 -12.37 1.96
C LYS A 110 -8.83 -12.95 1.62
N LYS A 111 -9.62 -12.18 0.87
CA LYS A 111 -10.83 -12.66 0.20
C LYS A 111 -10.77 -12.28 -1.28
N TYR A 112 -11.13 -13.21 -2.14
CA TYR A 112 -11.20 -12.99 -3.58
C TYR A 112 -12.61 -12.57 -3.96
N ILE A 113 -12.72 -11.61 -4.88
CA ILE A 113 -14.00 -11.14 -5.40
C ILE A 113 -14.28 -11.94 -6.66
N ASP A 114 -15.31 -12.79 -6.63
CA ASP A 114 -15.71 -13.59 -7.79
C ASP A 114 -16.35 -12.69 -8.86
N GLU A 115 -15.92 -12.81 -10.12
CA GLU A 115 -16.43 -12.00 -11.25
C GLU A 115 -17.93 -12.24 -11.56
N LYS A 116 -18.61 -13.11 -10.81
CA LYS A 116 -20.00 -13.51 -11.05
C LYS A 116 -21.07 -12.68 -10.33
N GLU A 117 -20.71 -11.81 -9.38
CA GLU A 117 -21.70 -10.99 -8.66
C GLU A 117 -22.04 -9.65 -9.34
N ASN A 118 -21.46 -9.36 -10.52
CA ASN A 118 -21.73 -8.13 -11.28
C ASN A 118 -22.50 -8.36 -12.60
N LYS A 119 -23.41 -9.34 -12.64
CA LYS A 119 -24.41 -9.47 -13.73
C LYS A 119 -25.83 -9.41 -13.21
#